data_AF-A0A250JKB9-F1
#
_entry.id   AF-A0A250JKB9-F1
#
_cell.length_a   1.000
_cell.length_b   1.000
_cell.length_c   1.000
_cell.angle_alpha   90.00
_cell.angle_beta   90.00
_cell.angle_gamma   90.00
#
_symmetry.space_group_name_H-M   'P 1'
#
loop_
_entity.id
_entity.type
_entity.pdbx_description
1 polymer ?
#
loop_
_entity_poly.entity_id
_entity_poly.type
_entity_poly.pdbx_seq_one_letter_code
_entity_poly.pdbx_strand_id
1 'polypeptide(L)'
;MHLAFPRDVNARESGSPDVADEALGPQALACYGELLRVLRSPRWKWRLRVRVDLLRGALALEPAVSEWLARGAPGAHRRLLARRERLERVARARLARLTHQEGASLAEVWGHLERLMSEPLPQPPGDDEPVLFEGSQGLRHFLAWPGAWVFALLVLTHQHLLGRRASVVPVLVLGGALLAVYFSRYTGRFWLTAKRLVWQPRLGEPVQVSLASIAPEGITALAAWGEVRVEGERRVTVRHAGAAGRLAALLELHHRAPFLGRVDGTRRVEDVSVVPAWRVPEGAAPGSRTEPGVAVLRPGYAAFLPARRATEMFRGLTAPLGAKPEADAAEVDVTVELLVEHLRLLPEADFDAYLRQAVFALGGELWFADEVRPGEAASAGHVCLVGARGVGMQLRPDSVQAEATHRIVRQWAA
;
A
#
# COMPACT_ATOMS: atom_id res chain seq x y z
N MET A 1 -17.54 -33.80 14.42
CA MET A 1 -16.69 -34.94 13.99
C MET A 1 -15.24 -34.54 14.17
N HIS A 2 -14.67 -34.86 15.33
CA HIS A 2 -13.24 -34.74 15.59
C HIS A 2 -12.54 -35.90 14.88
N LEU A 3 -11.69 -35.59 13.91
CA LEU A 3 -10.73 -36.57 13.39
C LEU A 3 -9.54 -36.54 14.35
N ALA A 4 -9.42 -37.59 15.16
CA ALA A 4 -8.23 -37.83 15.97
C ALA A 4 -7.09 -38.22 15.02
N PHE A 5 -6.06 -37.38 14.93
CA PHE A 5 -4.79 -37.76 14.34
C PHE A 5 -3.97 -38.49 15.40
N PRO A 6 -3.45 -39.70 15.13
CA PRO A 6 -2.50 -40.31 16.02
C PRO A 6 -1.16 -39.57 15.87
N ARG A 7 -0.76 -38.88 16.95
CA ARG A 7 0.65 -38.65 17.26
C ARG A 7 1.21 -40.03 17.62
N ASP A 8 2.05 -40.57 16.75
CA ASP A 8 3.19 -41.45 17.03
C ASP A 8 3.51 -42.30 15.80
N VAL A 9 4.26 -41.70 14.87
CA VAL A 9 4.93 -42.43 13.79
C VAL A 9 6.36 -42.67 14.25
N ASN A 10 6.54 -43.52 15.26
CA ASN A 10 7.84 -44.04 15.69
C ASN A 10 7.72 -45.42 16.36
N ALA A 11 6.81 -46.26 15.87
CA ALA A 11 6.78 -47.69 16.19
C ALA A 11 6.87 -48.48 14.87
N ARG A 12 8.11 -48.66 14.40
CA ARG A 12 8.48 -49.56 13.31
C ARG A 12 8.70 -50.95 13.91
N GLU A 13 7.64 -51.72 14.09
CA GLU A 13 7.76 -53.18 14.31
C GLU A 13 6.73 -53.95 13.46
N SER A 14 7.26 -54.64 12.45
CA SER A 14 6.72 -55.86 11.84
C SER A 14 5.28 -55.86 11.33
N GLY A 15 4.92 -54.92 10.45
CA GLY A 15 3.75 -55.04 9.56
C GLY A 15 4.20 -55.37 8.14
N SER A 16 3.63 -56.40 7.51
CA SER A 16 3.89 -56.76 6.11
C SER A 16 3.75 -55.51 5.20
N PRO A 17 4.72 -55.22 4.31
CA PRO A 17 4.72 -53.99 3.49
C PRO A 17 3.45 -53.83 2.63
N ASP A 18 2.80 -54.94 2.26
CA ASP A 18 1.55 -54.94 1.50
C ASP A 18 0.37 -54.30 2.24
N VAL A 19 0.28 -54.44 3.58
CA VAL A 19 -0.88 -53.94 4.35
C VAL A 19 -0.82 -52.43 4.55
N ALA A 20 0.39 -51.87 4.69
CA ALA A 20 0.60 -50.43 4.80
C ALA A 20 0.32 -49.71 3.47
N ASP A 21 0.66 -50.34 2.34
CA ASP A 21 0.40 -49.80 1.00
C ASP A 21 -1.08 -49.85 0.61
N GLU A 22 -1.84 -50.84 1.10
CA GLU A 22 -3.28 -50.97 0.83
C GLU A 22 -4.11 -49.86 1.51
N ALA A 23 -3.71 -49.41 2.70
CA ALA A 23 -4.40 -48.36 3.46
C ALA A 23 -4.02 -46.93 3.01
N LEU A 24 -2.83 -46.75 2.42
CA LEU A 24 -2.30 -45.45 2.01
C LEU A 24 -3.17 -44.77 0.94
N GLY A 25 -3.61 -45.54 -0.07
CA GLY A 25 -4.42 -45.02 -1.18
C GLY A 25 -5.76 -44.39 -0.73
N PRO A 26 -6.61 -45.12 0.02
CA PRO A 26 -7.86 -44.59 0.57
C PRO A 26 -7.65 -43.38 1.51
N GLN A 27 -6.63 -43.43 2.35
CA GLN A 27 -6.30 -42.33 3.27
C GLN A 27 -5.89 -41.06 2.51
N ALA A 28 -5.03 -41.19 1.50
CA ALA A 28 -4.62 -40.10 0.62
C ALA A 28 -5.80 -39.54 -0.18
N LEU A 29 -6.67 -40.40 -0.72
CA LEU A 29 -7.88 -39.99 -1.43
C LEU A 29 -8.83 -39.19 -0.53
N ALA A 30 -9.01 -39.60 0.73
CA ALA A 30 -9.84 -38.87 1.68
C ALA A 30 -9.21 -37.50 2.05
N CYS A 31 -7.91 -37.48 2.36
CA CYS A 31 -7.18 -36.26 2.71
C CYS A 31 -7.18 -35.23 1.57
N TYR A 32 -6.73 -35.62 0.36
CA TYR A 32 -6.79 -34.77 -0.83
C TYR A 32 -8.23 -34.44 -1.24
N GLY A 33 -9.16 -35.34 -0.93
CA GLY A 33 -10.59 -35.18 -1.05
C GLY A 33 -11.10 -33.93 -0.34
N GLU A 34 -10.84 -33.87 0.96
CA GLU A 34 -11.18 -32.78 1.85
C GLU A 34 -10.41 -31.50 1.54
N LEU A 35 -9.10 -31.59 1.28
CA LEU A 35 -8.29 -30.42 0.95
C LEU A 35 -8.79 -29.73 -0.32
N LEU A 36 -9.14 -30.51 -1.35
CA LEU A 36 -9.72 -29.96 -2.58
C LEU A 36 -11.07 -29.28 -2.32
N ARG A 37 -11.91 -29.83 -1.44
CA ARG A 37 -13.19 -29.23 -1.06
C ARG A 37 -12.98 -27.90 -0.33
N VAL A 38 -12.00 -27.83 0.57
CA VAL A 38 -11.62 -26.60 1.28
C VAL A 38 -11.12 -25.54 0.29
N LEU A 39 -10.15 -25.89 -0.56
CA LEU A 39 -9.51 -24.94 -1.50
C LEU A 39 -10.44 -24.43 -2.60
N ARG A 40 -11.48 -25.21 -2.96
CA ARG A 40 -12.54 -24.78 -3.90
C ARG A 40 -13.58 -23.84 -3.29
N SER A 41 -13.66 -23.76 -1.97
CA SER A 41 -14.61 -22.88 -1.29
C SER A 41 -14.32 -21.40 -1.57
N PRO A 42 -15.34 -20.52 -1.64
CA PRO A 42 -15.12 -19.07 -1.67
C PRO A 42 -14.47 -18.55 -0.38
N ARG A 43 -14.65 -19.25 0.75
CA ARG A 43 -14.04 -18.94 2.06
C ARG A 43 -12.85 -19.85 2.39
N TRP A 44 -12.11 -20.27 1.36
CA TRP A 44 -11.03 -21.23 1.52
C TRP A 44 -9.95 -20.77 2.52
N LYS A 45 -9.57 -19.48 2.54
CA LYS A 45 -8.55 -18.96 3.46
C LYS A 45 -8.92 -19.22 4.92
N TRP A 46 -10.09 -18.71 5.34
CA TRP A 46 -10.63 -18.95 6.68
C TRP A 46 -10.76 -20.45 7.01
N ARG A 47 -11.31 -21.26 6.10
CA ARG A 47 -11.46 -22.71 6.34
C ARG A 47 -10.11 -23.41 6.49
N LEU A 48 -9.11 -22.97 5.75
CA LEU A 48 -7.76 -23.53 5.78
C LEU A 48 -7.03 -23.11 7.05
N ARG A 49 -7.18 -21.87 7.52
CA ARG A 49 -6.68 -21.39 8.82
C ARG A 49 -7.24 -22.21 9.98
N VAL A 50 -8.56 -22.44 10.00
CA VAL A 50 -9.23 -23.26 11.03
C VAL A 50 -8.80 -24.73 10.98
N ARG A 51 -8.34 -25.21 9.82
CA ARG A 51 -7.96 -26.60 9.58
C ARG A 51 -6.56 -26.70 8.99
N VAL A 52 -5.60 -25.98 9.55
CA VAL A 52 -4.20 -26.01 9.10
C VAL A 52 -3.63 -27.43 9.16
N ASP A 53 -4.10 -28.25 10.10
CA ASP A 53 -3.66 -29.64 10.24
C ASP A 53 -4.00 -30.51 9.01
N LEU A 54 -4.98 -30.12 8.18
CA LEU A 54 -5.22 -30.79 6.90
C LEU A 54 -4.07 -30.60 5.91
N LEU A 55 -3.40 -29.43 5.92
CA LEU A 55 -2.21 -29.19 5.11
C LEU A 55 -1.03 -30.00 5.66
N ARG A 56 -0.84 -30.01 6.98
CA ARG A 56 0.21 -30.81 7.64
C ARG A 56 0.06 -32.30 7.35
N GLY A 57 -1.18 -32.81 7.46
CA GLY A 57 -1.50 -34.19 7.13
C GLY A 57 -1.23 -34.51 5.65
N ALA A 58 -1.60 -33.61 4.74
CA ALA A 58 -1.31 -33.79 3.31
C ALA A 58 0.21 -33.76 3.02
N LEU A 59 0.95 -32.84 3.65
CA LEU A 59 2.40 -32.72 3.56
C LEU A 59 3.11 -33.98 4.07
N ALA A 60 2.66 -34.54 5.18
CA ALA A 60 3.23 -35.76 5.76
C ALA A 60 2.96 -37.00 4.87
N LEU A 61 1.82 -37.05 4.18
CA LEU A 61 1.46 -38.16 3.29
C LEU A 61 2.15 -38.08 1.93
N GLU A 62 2.54 -36.89 1.47
CA GLU A 62 3.04 -36.66 0.11
C GLU A 62 4.26 -37.50 -0.30
N PRO A 63 5.29 -37.72 0.55
CA PRO A 63 6.45 -38.52 0.19
C PRO A 63 6.07 -39.99 -0.05
N ALA A 64 5.31 -40.57 0.89
CA ALA A 64 4.86 -41.96 0.81
C ALA A 64 3.92 -42.19 -0.39
N VAL A 65 3.00 -41.25 -0.65
CA VAL A 65 2.12 -41.31 -1.81
C VAL A 65 2.92 -41.16 -3.11
N SER A 66 3.92 -40.28 -3.17
CA SER A 66 4.75 -40.10 -4.36
C SER A 66 5.56 -41.36 -4.68
N GLU A 67 6.13 -42.00 -3.66
CA GLU A 67 6.87 -43.26 -3.80
C GLU A 67 5.95 -44.42 -4.20
N TRP A 68 4.77 -44.53 -3.58
CA TRP A 68 3.75 -45.52 -3.95
C TRP A 68 3.27 -45.34 -5.40
N LEU A 69 3.09 -44.09 -5.85
CA LEU A 69 2.78 -43.78 -7.23
C LEU A 69 3.94 -44.17 -8.17
N ALA A 70 5.19 -43.91 -7.80
CA ALA A 70 6.34 -44.31 -8.63
C ALA A 70 6.42 -45.83 -8.85
N ARG A 71 5.89 -46.64 -7.93
CA ARG A 71 5.89 -48.12 -7.99
C ARG A 71 4.80 -48.74 -8.89
N GLY A 72 3.84 -47.96 -9.41
CA GLY A 72 3.00 -48.38 -10.55
C GLY A 72 1.83 -49.36 -10.27
N ALA A 73 1.18 -49.32 -9.10
CA ALA A 73 0.03 -50.19 -8.80
C ALA A 73 -1.21 -49.95 -9.71
N PRO A 74 -1.98 -50.96 -10.17
CA PRO A 74 -3.10 -50.75 -11.10
C PRO A 74 -4.40 -50.22 -10.43
N GLY A 75 -5.16 -49.37 -11.13
CA GLY A 75 -6.56 -49.02 -10.80
C GLY A 75 -6.77 -47.82 -9.87
N ALA A 76 -6.42 -47.92 -8.58
CA ALA A 76 -6.54 -46.82 -7.60
C ALA A 76 -5.61 -45.64 -7.94
N HIS A 77 -4.52 -45.95 -8.64
CA HIS A 77 -3.47 -45.07 -9.10
C HIS A 77 -3.97 -43.93 -10.02
N ARG A 78 -4.82 -44.22 -11.02
CA ARG A 78 -5.34 -43.19 -11.94
C ARG A 78 -6.23 -42.16 -11.23
N ARG A 79 -7.07 -42.61 -10.30
CA ARG A 79 -7.96 -41.72 -9.54
C ARG A 79 -7.17 -40.82 -8.60
N LEU A 80 -6.16 -41.37 -7.91
CA LEU A 80 -5.31 -40.62 -7.01
C LEU A 80 -4.44 -39.60 -7.76
N LEU A 81 -3.82 -39.98 -8.89
CA LEU A 81 -3.08 -39.07 -9.76
C LEU A 81 -3.94 -37.89 -10.23
N ALA A 82 -5.11 -38.17 -10.82
CA ALA A 82 -6.01 -37.13 -11.29
C ALA A 82 -6.49 -36.20 -10.15
N ARG A 83 -6.62 -36.72 -8.92
CA ARG A 83 -6.96 -35.93 -7.73
C ARG A 83 -5.77 -35.04 -7.33
N ARG A 84 -4.56 -35.58 -7.28
CA ARG A 84 -3.31 -34.88 -6.95
C ARG A 84 -3.06 -33.75 -7.92
N GLU A 85 -3.11 -33.99 -9.23
CA GLU A 85 -2.93 -32.96 -10.26
C GLU A 85 -3.98 -31.84 -10.17
N ARG A 86 -5.25 -32.18 -9.88
CA ARG A 86 -6.30 -31.18 -9.67
C ARG A 86 -6.02 -30.34 -8.43
N LEU A 87 -5.56 -30.98 -7.36
CA LEU A 87 -5.24 -30.32 -6.10
C LEU A 87 -4.04 -29.40 -6.26
N GLU A 88 -2.99 -29.86 -6.92
CA GLU A 88 -1.79 -29.10 -7.26
C GLU A 88 -2.12 -27.86 -8.10
N ARG A 89 -2.91 -28.01 -9.17
CA ARG A 89 -3.35 -26.86 -9.97
C ARG A 89 -4.12 -25.83 -9.15
N VAL A 90 -5.04 -26.29 -8.30
CA VAL A 90 -5.81 -25.38 -7.44
C VAL A 90 -4.90 -24.72 -6.41
N ALA A 91 -4.01 -25.47 -5.76
CA ALA A 91 -3.09 -24.97 -4.76
C ALA A 91 -2.12 -23.93 -5.34
N ARG A 92 -1.50 -24.22 -6.50
CA ARG A 92 -0.67 -23.26 -7.25
C ARG A 92 -1.47 -22.01 -7.63
N ALA A 93 -2.68 -22.17 -8.17
CA ALA A 93 -3.54 -21.03 -8.52
C ALA A 93 -3.96 -20.20 -7.30
N ARG A 94 -4.05 -20.79 -6.10
CA ARG A 94 -4.29 -20.06 -4.85
C ARG A 94 -3.03 -19.36 -4.34
N LEU A 95 -1.88 -20.04 -4.37
CA LEU A 95 -0.60 -19.48 -3.96
C LEU A 95 -0.19 -18.28 -4.84
N ALA A 96 -0.28 -18.42 -6.17
CA ALA A 96 0.04 -17.35 -7.13
C ALA A 96 -0.83 -16.08 -6.95
N ARG A 97 -2.02 -16.21 -6.33
CA ARG A 97 -2.88 -15.07 -5.96
C ARG A 97 -2.47 -14.40 -4.67
N LEU A 98 -1.71 -15.08 -3.81
CA LEU A 98 -1.25 -14.57 -2.51
C LEU A 98 0.17 -14.02 -2.58
N THR A 99 1.03 -14.66 -3.37
CA THR A 99 2.48 -14.40 -3.41
C THR A 99 2.98 -14.41 -4.84
N HIS A 100 4.16 -13.84 -5.06
CA HIS A 100 4.89 -13.98 -6.32
C HIS A 100 5.59 -15.35 -6.43
N GLN A 101 5.87 -16.03 -5.31
CA GLN A 101 6.58 -17.30 -5.31
C GLN A 101 5.78 -18.41 -6.00
N GLU A 102 6.42 -19.06 -6.97
CA GLU A 102 5.97 -20.31 -7.57
C GLU A 102 6.71 -21.46 -6.88
N GLY A 103 5.98 -22.42 -6.32
CA GLY A 103 6.59 -23.64 -5.76
C GLY A 103 6.91 -24.62 -6.88
N ALA A 104 8.16 -25.11 -6.91
CA ALA A 104 8.61 -26.08 -7.90
C ALA A 104 7.92 -27.44 -7.69
N SER A 105 7.69 -27.82 -6.44
CA SER A 105 7.02 -29.06 -6.05
C SER A 105 5.68 -28.84 -5.32
N LEU A 106 4.82 -29.85 -5.30
CA LEU A 106 3.54 -29.80 -4.57
C LEU A 106 3.75 -29.63 -3.05
N ALA A 107 4.78 -30.28 -2.50
CA ALA A 107 5.18 -30.14 -1.11
C ALA A 107 5.61 -28.71 -0.78
N GLU A 108 6.39 -28.05 -1.64
CA GLU A 108 6.74 -26.63 -1.47
C GLU A 108 5.50 -25.73 -1.50
N VAL A 109 4.60 -25.95 -2.47
CA VAL A 109 3.35 -25.16 -2.58
C VAL A 109 2.52 -25.29 -1.29
N TRP A 110 2.39 -26.50 -0.75
CA TRP A 110 1.68 -26.72 0.50
C TRP A 110 2.41 -26.16 1.71
N GLY A 111 3.74 -26.28 1.78
CA GLY A 111 4.54 -25.69 2.85
C GLY A 111 4.42 -24.17 2.89
N HIS A 112 4.42 -23.52 1.72
CA HIS A 112 4.17 -22.08 1.62
C HIS A 112 2.75 -21.70 2.05
N LEU A 113 1.73 -22.43 1.59
CA LEU A 113 0.36 -22.20 2.04
C LEU A 113 0.18 -22.43 3.55
N GLU A 114 0.81 -23.46 4.11
CA GLU A 114 0.78 -23.72 5.55
C GLU A 114 1.39 -22.56 6.34
N ARG A 115 2.57 -22.10 5.94
CA ARG A 115 3.25 -20.96 6.57
C ARG A 115 2.35 -19.72 6.55
N LEU A 116 1.82 -19.36 5.38
CA LEU A 116 0.94 -18.20 5.22
C LEU A 116 -0.36 -18.28 6.04
N MET A 117 -0.95 -19.48 6.17
CA MET A 117 -2.18 -19.67 6.94
C MET A 117 -1.93 -19.78 8.45
N SER A 118 -0.74 -20.18 8.86
CA SER A 118 -0.35 -20.25 10.27
C SER A 118 0.05 -18.90 10.83
N GLU A 119 0.51 -17.98 9.99
CA GLU A 119 0.84 -16.62 10.42
C GLU A 119 -0.39 -15.87 10.98
N PRO A 120 -0.24 -15.12 12.08
CA PRO A 120 -1.32 -14.33 12.65
C PRO A 120 -1.81 -13.30 11.65
N LEU A 121 -3.11 -12.96 11.74
CA LEU A 121 -3.68 -11.90 10.92
C LEU A 121 -3.04 -10.57 11.30
N PRO A 122 -2.67 -9.73 10.31
CA PRO A 122 -2.13 -8.42 10.59
C PRO A 122 -3.16 -7.57 11.32
N GLN A 123 -2.71 -6.91 12.36
CA GLN A 123 -3.49 -5.94 13.11
C GLN A 123 -3.29 -4.54 12.52
N PRO A 124 -4.26 -3.63 12.68
CA PRO A 124 -4.03 -2.22 12.41
C PRO A 124 -2.82 -1.70 13.22
N PRO A 125 -2.13 -0.65 12.75
CA PRO A 125 -1.03 -0.05 13.49
C PRO A 125 -1.50 0.39 14.89
N GLY A 126 -0.69 0.09 15.90
CA GLY A 126 -0.90 0.53 17.27
C GLY A 126 -0.39 1.95 17.51
N ASP A 127 -0.52 2.43 18.75
CA ASP A 127 -0.07 3.77 19.13
C ASP A 127 1.46 3.95 19.03
N ASP A 128 2.21 2.85 19.02
CA ASP A 128 3.66 2.78 18.91
C ASP A 128 4.17 2.78 17.45
N GLU A 129 3.27 2.64 16.47
CA GLU A 129 3.61 2.60 15.05
C GLU A 129 3.06 3.86 14.34
N PRO A 130 3.88 4.91 14.16
CA PRO A 130 3.41 6.14 13.56
C PRO A 130 2.97 5.92 12.11
N VAL A 131 1.75 6.38 11.83
CA VAL A 131 1.13 6.27 10.51
C VAL A 131 1.59 7.44 9.64
N LEU A 132 2.26 7.11 8.53
CA LEU A 132 2.74 8.08 7.55
C LEU A 132 1.62 8.57 6.65
N PHE A 133 0.72 7.66 6.28
CA PHE A 133 -0.41 7.97 5.43
C PHE A 133 -1.56 7.00 5.69
N GLU A 134 -2.74 7.55 5.99
CA GLU A 134 -3.97 6.80 6.13
C GLU A 134 -4.94 7.21 5.03
N GLY A 135 -5.68 6.23 4.51
CA GLY A 135 -6.84 6.51 3.68
C GLY A 135 -7.97 5.56 3.98
N SER A 136 -9.17 6.13 3.97
CA SER A 136 -10.40 5.36 4.00
C SER A 136 -11.20 5.60 2.73
N GLN A 137 -11.94 4.57 2.35
CA GLN A 137 -12.73 4.63 1.13
C GLN A 137 -14.15 5.05 1.48
N GLY A 138 -14.45 6.30 1.15
CA GLY A 138 -15.76 6.90 1.34
C GLY A 138 -16.73 6.62 0.19
N LEU A 139 -18.02 6.85 0.46
CA LEU A 139 -19.12 6.75 -0.52
C LEU A 139 -18.88 7.56 -1.81
N ARG A 140 -18.13 8.67 -1.73
CA ARG A 140 -17.79 9.50 -2.90
C ARG A 140 -17.02 8.71 -3.98
N HIS A 141 -16.05 7.90 -3.58
CA HIS A 141 -15.26 7.09 -4.51
C HIS A 141 -16.06 5.94 -5.10
N PHE A 142 -17.04 5.44 -4.34
CA PHE A 142 -17.99 4.46 -4.84
C PHE A 142 -18.94 5.05 -5.88
N LEU A 143 -19.43 6.28 -5.68
CA LEU A 143 -20.23 6.98 -6.70
C LEU A 143 -19.42 7.35 -7.95
N ALA A 144 -18.10 7.51 -7.81
CA ALA A 144 -17.19 7.69 -8.93
C ALA A 144 -16.93 6.38 -9.72
N TRP A 145 -17.36 5.21 -9.21
CA TRP A 145 -17.15 3.94 -9.88
C TRP A 145 -18.05 3.81 -11.14
N PRO A 146 -17.51 3.45 -12.31
CA PRO A 146 -18.29 3.32 -13.55
C PRO A 146 -19.50 2.40 -13.42
N GLY A 147 -19.42 1.34 -12.60
CA GLY A 147 -20.55 0.44 -12.39
C GLY A 147 -21.72 1.07 -11.63
N ALA A 148 -21.50 2.09 -10.80
CA ALA A 148 -22.58 2.86 -10.18
C ALA A 148 -23.35 3.66 -11.24
N TRP A 149 -22.63 4.24 -12.21
CA TRP A 149 -23.24 4.94 -13.35
C TRP A 149 -23.97 4.01 -14.31
N VAL A 150 -23.39 2.83 -14.61
CA VAL A 150 -24.08 1.81 -15.42
C VAL A 150 -25.37 1.35 -14.74
N PHE A 151 -25.36 1.17 -13.41
CA PHE A 151 -26.57 0.85 -12.66
C PHE A 151 -27.59 1.99 -12.69
N ALA A 152 -27.16 3.24 -12.49
CA ALA A 152 -28.05 4.40 -12.59
C ALA A 152 -28.69 4.49 -13.99
N LEU A 153 -27.91 4.25 -15.05
CA LEU A 153 -28.39 4.22 -16.42
C LEU A 153 -29.38 3.06 -16.66
N LEU A 154 -29.12 1.88 -16.12
CA LEU A 154 -30.05 0.74 -16.16
C LEU A 154 -31.39 1.07 -15.49
N VAL A 155 -31.35 1.74 -14.34
CA VAL A 155 -32.56 2.19 -13.64
C VAL A 155 -33.33 3.22 -14.48
N LEU A 156 -32.63 4.19 -15.07
CA LEU A 156 -33.24 5.23 -15.92
C LEU A 156 -33.83 4.65 -17.20
N THR A 157 -33.08 3.80 -17.91
CA THR A 157 -33.56 3.12 -19.13
C THR A 157 -34.75 2.23 -18.85
N HIS A 158 -34.75 1.47 -17.74
CA HIS A 158 -35.90 0.67 -17.32
C HIS A 158 -37.15 1.53 -17.06
N GLN A 159 -36.98 2.71 -16.45
CA GLN A 159 -38.09 3.66 -16.24
C GLN A 159 -38.66 4.22 -17.55
N HIS A 160 -37.79 4.48 -18.54
CA HIS A 160 -38.19 5.10 -19.80
C HIS A 160 -38.71 4.11 -20.85
N LEU A 161 -38.14 2.90 -20.98
CA LEU A 161 -38.49 1.93 -22.03
C LEU A 161 -39.69 1.04 -21.69
N LEU A 162 -39.86 0.63 -20.43
CA LEU A 162 -40.95 -0.27 -20.04
C LEU A 162 -42.21 0.47 -19.59
N GLY A 163 -42.19 1.81 -19.65
CA GLY A 163 -43.26 2.70 -19.24
C GLY A 163 -43.50 2.70 -17.72
N ARG A 164 -44.32 3.65 -17.25
CA ARG A 164 -44.68 3.84 -15.82
C ARG A 164 -45.34 2.62 -15.14
N ARG A 165 -45.61 1.53 -15.86
CA ARG A 165 -46.30 0.33 -15.35
C ARG A 165 -45.35 -0.79 -14.90
N ALA A 166 -44.10 -0.80 -15.34
CA ALA A 166 -43.13 -1.78 -14.85
C ALA A 166 -42.56 -1.35 -13.49
N SER A 167 -42.72 -2.19 -12.48
CA SER A 167 -42.14 -1.95 -11.16
C SER A 167 -40.61 -1.91 -11.25
N VAL A 168 -40.01 -0.79 -10.84
CA VAL A 168 -38.54 -0.59 -10.79
C VAL A 168 -37.94 -1.24 -9.54
N VAL A 169 -38.78 -1.62 -8.58
CA VAL A 169 -38.40 -2.20 -7.29
C VAL A 169 -37.44 -3.39 -7.41
N PRO A 170 -37.69 -4.43 -8.24
CA PRO A 170 -36.77 -5.56 -8.34
C PRO A 170 -35.38 -5.17 -8.88
N VAL A 171 -35.31 -4.24 -9.83
CA VAL A 171 -34.03 -3.74 -10.38
C VAL A 171 -33.26 -2.96 -9.31
N LEU A 172 -33.96 -2.10 -8.56
CA LEU A 172 -33.36 -1.35 -7.46
C LEU A 172 -32.87 -2.25 -6.33
N VAL A 173 -33.67 -3.24 -5.93
CA VAL A 173 -33.31 -4.17 -4.86
C VAL A 173 -32.14 -5.05 -5.29
N LEU A 174 -32.20 -5.69 -6.47
CA LEU A 174 -31.17 -6.62 -6.91
C LEU A 174 -29.86 -5.89 -7.23
N GLY A 175 -29.93 -4.80 -8.02
CA GLY A 175 -28.73 -4.06 -8.37
C GLY A 175 -28.18 -3.25 -7.21
N GLY A 176 -29.04 -2.72 -6.33
CA GLY A 176 -28.62 -2.12 -5.06
C GLY A 176 -27.92 -3.13 -4.14
N ALA A 177 -28.43 -4.36 -4.03
CA ALA A 177 -27.78 -5.42 -3.26
C ALA A 177 -26.44 -5.84 -3.88
N LEU A 178 -26.35 -5.96 -5.20
CA LEU A 178 -25.10 -6.27 -5.91
C LEU A 178 -24.05 -5.17 -5.68
N LEU A 179 -24.46 -3.91 -5.80
CA LEU A 179 -23.65 -2.73 -5.51
C LEU A 179 -23.18 -2.70 -4.06
N ALA A 180 -24.06 -3.00 -3.10
CA ALA A 180 -23.71 -3.07 -1.69
C ALA A 180 -22.70 -4.18 -1.38
N VAL A 181 -22.87 -5.36 -2.00
CA VAL A 181 -21.91 -6.48 -1.89
C VAL A 181 -20.57 -6.10 -2.51
N TYR A 182 -20.57 -5.48 -3.70
CA TYR A 182 -19.36 -5.00 -4.36
C TYR A 182 -18.64 -3.97 -3.48
N PHE A 183 -19.36 -2.93 -3.05
CA PHE A 183 -18.85 -1.89 -2.16
C PHE A 183 -18.24 -2.49 -0.88
N SER A 184 -18.97 -3.38 -0.22
CA SER A 184 -18.49 -3.98 1.03
C SER A 184 -17.28 -4.91 0.83
N ARG A 185 -17.14 -5.52 -0.34
CA ARG A 185 -16.02 -6.42 -0.65
C ARG A 185 -14.77 -5.68 -1.10
N TYR A 186 -14.93 -4.57 -1.80
CA TYR A 186 -13.81 -3.84 -2.42
C TYR A 186 -13.44 -2.55 -1.69
N THR A 187 -14.19 -2.18 -0.65
CA THR A 187 -13.80 -1.05 0.23
C THR A 187 -13.13 -1.47 1.52
N GLY A 188 -12.34 -0.55 2.07
CA GLY A 188 -11.55 -0.80 3.27
C GLY A 188 -10.81 0.44 3.74
N ARG A 189 -9.86 0.21 4.64
CA ARG A 189 -8.91 1.19 5.15
C ARG A 189 -7.50 0.69 4.86
N PHE A 190 -6.60 1.61 4.56
CA PHE A 190 -5.18 1.32 4.47
C PHE A 190 -4.39 2.23 5.39
N TRP A 191 -3.27 1.72 5.86
CA TRP A 191 -2.27 2.45 6.61
C TRP A 191 -0.90 2.17 6.01
N LEU A 192 -0.19 3.24 5.67
CA LEU A 192 1.22 3.19 5.33
C LEU A 192 2.01 3.62 6.57
N THR A 193 2.92 2.76 7.01
CA THR A 193 3.87 3.04 8.09
C THR A 193 5.28 2.99 7.52
N ALA A 194 6.28 3.40 8.29
CA ALA A 194 7.68 3.36 7.83
C ALA A 194 8.20 1.94 7.57
N LYS A 195 7.50 0.90 8.05
CA LYS A 195 7.91 -0.51 7.93
C LYS A 195 7.02 -1.30 6.98
N ARG A 196 5.72 -0.98 6.91
CA ARG A 196 4.75 -1.82 6.20
C ARG A 196 3.56 -1.04 5.65
N LEU A 197 2.96 -1.60 4.61
CA LEU A 197 1.62 -1.26 4.14
C LEU A 197 0.63 -2.28 4.70
N VAL A 198 -0.40 -1.80 5.38
CA VAL A 198 -1.52 -2.62 5.88
C VAL A 198 -2.78 -2.25 5.13
N TRP A 199 -3.46 -3.26 4.58
CA TRP A 199 -4.77 -3.14 3.95
C TRP A 199 -5.80 -3.96 4.72
N GLN A 200 -6.84 -3.29 5.22
CA GLN A 200 -7.97 -3.92 5.88
C GLN A 200 -9.24 -3.72 5.06
N PRO A 201 -9.68 -4.73 4.28
CA PRO A 201 -10.97 -4.68 3.62
C PRO A 201 -12.10 -4.75 4.65
N ARG A 202 -13.26 -4.15 4.34
CA ARG A 202 -14.48 -4.28 5.17
C ARG A 202 -14.97 -5.72 5.27
N LEU A 203 -14.87 -6.45 4.16
CA LEU A 203 -15.13 -7.88 4.08
C LEU A 203 -13.90 -8.61 3.56
N GLY A 204 -13.18 -9.29 4.45
CA GLY A 204 -12.03 -10.10 4.10
C GLY A 204 -11.03 -10.21 5.23
N GLU A 205 -9.90 -10.83 4.94
CA GLU A 205 -8.76 -10.88 5.84
C GLU A 205 -7.88 -9.65 5.58
N PRO A 206 -7.38 -8.98 6.63
CA PRO A 206 -6.39 -7.92 6.47
C PRO A 206 -5.09 -8.51 5.90
N VAL A 207 -4.39 -7.72 5.10
CA VAL A 207 -3.14 -8.11 4.46
C VAL A 207 -2.08 -7.06 4.73
N GLN A 208 -0.86 -7.51 5.02
CA GLN A 208 0.29 -6.64 5.21
C GLN A 208 1.39 -6.99 4.22
N VAL A 209 2.15 -5.98 3.80
CA VAL A 209 3.38 -6.11 3.01
C VAL A 209 4.45 -5.25 3.67
N SER A 210 5.61 -5.84 3.92
CA SER A 210 6.79 -5.10 4.40
C SER A 210 7.36 -4.25 3.26
N LEU A 211 7.71 -3.00 3.54
CA LEU A 211 8.32 -2.12 2.52
C LEU A 211 9.68 -2.65 2.04
N ALA A 212 10.39 -3.39 2.91
CA ALA A 212 11.67 -4.00 2.57
C ALA A 212 11.54 -5.21 1.63
N SER A 213 10.36 -5.84 1.54
CA SER A 213 10.15 -7.00 0.68
C SER A 213 9.56 -6.67 -0.68
N ILE A 214 9.24 -5.40 -0.94
CA ILE A 214 8.75 -4.92 -2.24
C ILE A 214 9.90 -5.00 -3.26
N ALA A 215 9.61 -5.50 -4.46
CA ALA A 215 10.59 -5.48 -5.55
C ALA A 215 10.72 -4.05 -6.12
N PRO A 216 11.86 -3.67 -6.75
CA PRO A 216 12.05 -2.33 -7.30
C PRO A 216 10.99 -1.86 -8.31
N GLU A 217 10.33 -2.80 -9.01
CA GLU A 217 9.21 -2.55 -9.94
C GLU A 217 7.87 -3.10 -9.40
N GLY A 218 7.83 -3.45 -8.11
CA GLY A 218 6.70 -4.11 -7.47
C GLY A 218 5.52 -3.18 -7.20
N ILE A 219 5.65 -1.88 -7.42
CA ILE A 219 4.60 -0.89 -7.16
C ILE A 219 3.98 -0.47 -8.50
N THR A 220 2.70 -0.76 -8.67
CA THR A 220 1.94 -0.38 -9.86
C THR A 220 0.67 0.38 -9.47
N ALA A 221 0.52 1.59 -10.01
CA ALA A 221 -0.63 2.44 -9.78
C ALA A 221 -1.49 2.55 -11.04
N LEU A 222 -2.77 2.26 -10.91
CA LEU A 222 -3.79 2.46 -11.94
C LEU A 222 -4.68 3.62 -11.48
N ALA A 223 -4.22 4.85 -11.70
CA ALA A 223 -4.89 6.07 -11.26
C ALA A 223 -6.33 6.16 -11.76
N ALA A 224 -6.59 5.78 -13.02
CA ALA A 224 -7.94 5.76 -13.62
C ALA A 224 -8.95 4.88 -12.86
N TRP A 225 -8.46 3.89 -12.11
CA TRP A 225 -9.28 2.95 -11.33
C TRP A 225 -9.13 3.13 -9.81
N GLY A 226 -8.26 4.05 -9.39
CA GLY A 226 -7.88 4.24 -7.99
C GLY A 226 -7.25 2.98 -7.38
N GLU A 227 -6.57 2.16 -8.16
CA GLU A 227 -5.98 0.90 -7.70
C GLU A 227 -4.46 1.02 -7.53
N VAL A 228 -3.94 0.58 -6.39
CA VAL A 228 -2.51 0.42 -6.15
C VAL A 228 -2.23 -1.05 -5.87
N ARG A 229 -1.37 -1.64 -6.68
CA ARG A 229 -0.91 -3.02 -6.53
C ARG A 229 0.55 -3.00 -6.08
N VAL A 230 0.80 -3.74 -5.01
CA VAL A 230 2.11 -3.87 -4.39
C VAL A 230 2.49 -5.35 -4.42
N GLU A 231 3.63 -5.62 -5.03
CA GLU A 231 4.25 -6.93 -5.13
C GLU A 231 5.51 -6.97 -4.27
N GLY A 232 5.37 -7.62 -3.11
CA GLY A 232 6.52 -8.04 -2.30
C GLY A 232 6.44 -9.52 -1.96
N GLU A 233 6.79 -9.89 -0.73
CA GLU A 233 6.53 -11.24 -0.20
C GLU A 233 5.06 -11.67 -0.38
N ARG A 234 4.15 -10.70 -0.28
CA ARG A 234 2.73 -10.86 -0.53
C ARG A 234 2.26 -9.90 -1.62
N ARG A 235 1.26 -10.32 -2.36
CA ARG A 235 0.54 -9.47 -3.31
C ARG A 235 -0.60 -8.77 -2.59
N VAL A 236 -0.55 -7.43 -2.56
CA VAL A 236 -1.63 -6.59 -2.05
C VAL A 236 -2.17 -5.71 -3.15
N THR A 237 -3.48 -5.62 -3.20
CA THR A 237 -4.19 -4.73 -4.12
C THR A 237 -5.11 -3.86 -3.29
N VAL A 238 -4.74 -2.59 -3.14
CA VAL A 238 -5.59 -1.55 -2.55
C VAL A 238 -6.43 -0.96 -3.68
N ARG A 239 -7.69 -1.35 -3.76
CA ARG A 239 -8.63 -0.88 -4.79
C ARG A 239 -9.37 0.36 -4.33
N HIS A 240 -9.70 1.29 -5.23
CA HIS A 240 -10.45 2.51 -4.90
C HIS A 240 -9.81 3.36 -3.78
N ALA A 241 -8.49 3.35 -3.67
CA ALA A 241 -7.78 4.36 -2.90
C ALA A 241 -8.02 5.71 -3.58
N GLY A 242 -8.80 6.58 -2.93
CA GLY A 242 -9.08 7.92 -3.46
C GLY A 242 -7.84 8.76 -3.76
N ALA A 243 -6.74 8.42 -3.11
CA ALA A 243 -5.41 8.97 -3.31
C ALA A 243 -4.44 7.87 -3.76
N ALA A 244 -4.82 7.06 -4.75
CA ALA A 244 -3.98 5.96 -5.27
C ALA A 244 -2.64 6.46 -5.81
N GLY A 245 -2.63 7.58 -6.53
CA GLY A 245 -1.41 8.22 -7.02
C GLY A 245 -0.51 8.63 -5.85
N ARG A 246 -1.07 9.32 -4.86
CA ARG A 246 -0.35 9.69 -3.64
C ARG A 246 0.18 8.49 -2.87
N LEU A 247 -0.65 7.46 -2.66
CA LEU A 247 -0.24 6.24 -1.95
C LEU A 247 0.94 5.57 -2.66
N ALA A 248 0.87 5.44 -3.99
CA ALA A 248 1.96 4.86 -4.78
C ALA A 248 3.23 5.69 -4.70
N ALA A 249 3.12 7.02 -4.77
CA ALA A 249 4.25 7.92 -4.64
C ALA A 249 4.91 7.81 -3.25
N LEU A 250 4.12 7.80 -2.17
CA LEU A 250 4.65 7.63 -0.82
C LEU A 250 5.24 6.24 -0.59
N LEU A 251 4.65 5.20 -1.17
CA LEU A 251 5.24 3.85 -1.14
C LEU A 251 6.61 3.84 -1.81
N GLU A 252 6.74 4.45 -2.99
CA GLU A 252 8.02 4.53 -3.70
C GLU A 252 9.05 5.36 -2.90
N LEU A 253 8.62 6.49 -2.30
CA LEU A 253 9.48 7.32 -1.46
C LEU A 253 10.07 6.54 -0.29
N HIS A 254 9.23 5.80 0.44
CA HIS A 254 9.65 5.04 1.63
C HIS A 254 10.28 3.68 1.30
N HIS A 255 10.12 3.19 0.07
CA HIS A 255 10.80 2.00 -0.42
C HIS A 255 12.24 2.29 -0.89
N ARG A 256 12.57 3.53 -1.20
CA ARG A 256 13.91 3.94 -1.67
C ARG A 256 14.78 4.50 -0.55
N ALA A 257 16.09 4.52 -0.78
CA ALA A 257 16.97 5.40 -0.01
C ALA A 257 16.58 6.86 -0.29
N PRO A 258 16.65 7.78 0.69
CA PRO A 258 17.23 7.62 2.03
C PRO A 258 16.29 7.04 3.10
N PHE A 259 15.01 6.79 2.79
CA PHE A 259 13.98 6.48 3.78
C PHE A 259 14.01 5.03 4.27
N LEU A 260 14.25 4.09 3.36
CA LEU A 260 14.20 2.65 3.65
C LEU A 260 15.12 2.27 4.82
N GLY A 261 14.53 1.78 5.91
CA GLY A 261 15.24 1.30 7.09
C GLY A 261 15.87 2.37 7.99
N ARG A 262 15.81 3.65 7.60
CA ARG A 262 16.36 4.78 8.38
C ARG A 262 15.30 5.58 9.14
N VAL A 263 14.05 5.42 8.74
CA VAL A 263 12.91 6.15 9.30
C VAL A 263 12.05 5.21 10.13
N ASP A 264 11.65 5.66 11.31
CA ASP A 264 10.68 4.98 12.19
C ASP A 264 9.27 5.58 12.09
N GLY A 265 9.14 6.70 11.37
CA GLY A 265 7.91 7.45 11.16
C GLY A 265 7.64 8.53 12.21
N THR A 266 8.52 8.68 13.20
CA THR A 266 8.53 9.83 14.09
C THR A 266 9.25 11.00 13.44
N ARG A 267 8.75 12.22 13.69
CA ARG A 267 9.43 13.43 13.27
C ARG A 267 10.70 13.60 14.10
N ARG A 268 11.82 13.81 13.41
CA ARG A 268 13.13 14.03 14.05
C ARG A 268 13.52 15.50 14.05
N VAL A 269 12.91 16.27 13.14
CA VAL A 269 13.11 17.72 13.04
C VAL A 269 11.82 18.45 13.41
N GLU A 270 11.79 19.00 14.63
CA GLU A 270 10.62 19.69 15.20
C GLU A 270 10.61 21.20 14.92
N ASP A 271 11.78 21.85 14.94
CA ASP A 271 11.93 23.29 14.68
C ASP A 271 11.95 23.59 13.17
N VAL A 272 10.87 23.23 12.49
CA VAL A 272 10.63 23.51 11.08
C VAL A 272 9.20 23.99 10.91
N SER A 273 9.03 25.15 10.27
CA SER A 273 7.71 25.63 9.83
C SER A 273 7.62 25.54 8.31
N VAL A 274 6.69 24.73 7.81
CA VAL A 274 6.41 24.57 6.38
C VAL A 274 5.12 25.32 6.08
N VAL A 275 5.19 26.41 5.31
CA VAL A 275 4.05 27.30 5.09
C VAL A 275 3.88 27.66 3.61
N PRO A 276 2.66 27.84 3.12
CA PRO A 276 2.43 28.38 1.78
C PRO A 276 3.08 29.76 1.62
N ALA A 277 3.76 29.98 0.50
CA ALA A 277 4.50 31.20 0.25
C ALA A 277 4.43 31.66 -1.21
N TRP A 278 4.65 32.94 -1.41
CA TRP A 278 4.75 33.57 -2.72
C TRP A 278 6.09 34.28 -2.84
N ARG A 279 6.84 33.95 -3.89
CA ARG A 279 8.07 34.67 -4.23
C ARG A 279 7.70 35.96 -4.95
N VAL A 280 8.20 37.07 -4.43
CA VAL A 280 8.03 38.43 -4.96
C VAL A 280 9.38 38.92 -5.47
N PRO A 281 9.52 39.21 -6.78
CA PRO A 281 10.76 39.75 -7.31
C PRO A 281 11.07 41.15 -6.77
N GLU A 282 12.35 41.52 -6.74
CA GLU A 282 12.80 42.84 -6.32
C GLU A 282 12.15 43.95 -7.18
N GLY A 283 11.64 45.02 -6.55
CA GLY A 283 11.02 46.15 -7.25
C GLY A 283 9.68 45.85 -7.92
N ALA A 284 9.06 44.70 -7.63
CA ALA A 284 7.78 44.31 -8.18
C ALA A 284 6.66 45.33 -7.86
N ALA A 285 6.06 45.91 -8.89
CA ALA A 285 4.88 46.76 -8.75
C ALA A 285 3.68 45.96 -8.20
N PRO A 286 2.69 46.61 -7.55
CA PRO A 286 1.46 45.97 -7.13
C PRO A 286 0.80 45.24 -8.31
N GLY A 287 0.62 43.91 -8.19
CA GLY A 287 0.05 43.06 -9.26
C GLY A 287 1.07 42.32 -10.14
N SER A 288 2.37 42.40 -9.84
CA SER A 288 3.40 41.60 -10.50
C SER A 288 3.19 40.09 -10.29
N ARG A 289 3.66 39.26 -11.23
CA ARG A 289 3.56 37.80 -11.16
C ARG A 289 4.33 37.25 -9.96
N THR A 290 3.61 36.97 -8.89
CA THR A 290 4.11 36.21 -7.75
C THR A 290 4.14 34.72 -8.09
N GLU A 291 5.24 34.04 -7.81
CA GLU A 291 5.31 32.59 -7.99
C GLU A 291 4.88 31.87 -6.71
N PRO A 292 3.87 30.98 -6.77
CA PRO A 292 3.45 30.22 -5.60
C PRO A 292 4.42 29.08 -5.29
N GLY A 293 4.62 28.83 -4.01
CA GLY A 293 5.51 27.81 -3.50
C GLY A 293 5.32 27.55 -2.01
N VAL A 294 6.33 26.94 -1.43
CA VAL A 294 6.40 26.54 -0.03
C VAL A 294 7.61 27.17 0.58
N ALA A 295 7.42 27.87 1.70
CA ALA A 295 8.51 28.29 2.55
C ALA A 295 8.78 27.25 3.61
N VAL A 296 10.06 26.95 3.81
CA VAL A 296 10.56 26.10 4.90
C VAL A 296 11.43 26.98 5.79
N LEU A 297 10.94 27.28 6.98
CA LEU A 297 11.63 28.13 7.96
C LEU A 297 12.28 27.25 9.02
N ARG A 298 13.56 27.50 9.30
CA ARG A 298 14.35 26.84 10.34
C ARG A 298 15.16 27.86 11.13
N PRO A 299 15.58 27.57 12.37
CA PRO A 299 16.40 28.50 13.15
C PRO A 299 17.64 29.04 12.41
N GLY A 300 18.25 28.28 11.49
CA GLY A 300 19.42 28.73 10.73
C GLY A 300 19.16 29.34 9.35
N TYR A 301 17.98 29.16 8.75
CA TYR A 301 17.71 29.61 7.38
C TYR A 301 16.22 29.63 7.02
N ALA A 302 15.89 30.35 5.95
CA ALA A 302 14.62 30.29 5.24
C ALA A 302 14.85 29.76 3.82
N ALA A 303 14.03 28.80 3.37
CA ALA A 303 14.07 28.26 2.02
C ALA A 303 12.73 28.44 1.31
N PHE A 304 12.75 28.71 0.00
CA PHE A 304 11.58 28.74 -0.87
C PHE A 304 11.68 27.63 -1.92
N LEU A 305 10.61 26.84 -2.03
CA LEU A 305 10.47 25.76 -3.01
C LEU A 305 9.26 26.02 -3.92
N PRO A 306 9.43 26.09 -5.26
CA PRO A 306 8.31 26.31 -6.18
C PRO A 306 7.28 25.17 -6.18
N ALA A 307 5.98 25.48 -6.04
CA ALA A 307 4.93 24.47 -5.89
C ALA A 307 4.75 23.61 -7.15
N ARG A 308 4.97 24.20 -8.33
CA ARG A 308 4.82 23.53 -9.63
C ARG A 308 5.90 22.48 -9.91
N ARG A 309 6.88 22.33 -9.01
CA ARG A 309 8.05 21.47 -9.18
C ARG A 309 8.04 20.22 -8.28
N ALA A 310 6.86 19.83 -7.79
CA ALA A 310 6.72 18.70 -6.87
C ALA A 310 7.16 17.37 -7.49
N THR A 311 6.88 17.15 -8.78
CA THR A 311 7.28 15.93 -9.48
C THR A 311 8.81 15.85 -9.62
N GLU A 312 9.47 16.97 -9.96
CA GLU A 312 10.93 17.03 -10.02
C GLU A 312 11.58 16.82 -8.65
N MET A 313 11.01 17.41 -7.59
CA MET A 313 11.46 17.18 -6.22
C MET A 313 11.36 15.69 -5.85
N PHE A 314 10.19 15.08 -6.11
CA PHE A 314 9.95 13.68 -5.85
C PHE A 314 10.95 12.79 -6.58
N ARG A 315 11.21 13.05 -7.87
CA ARG A 315 12.24 12.31 -8.64
C ARG A 315 13.63 12.50 -8.05
N GLY A 316 13.98 13.72 -7.62
CA GLY A 316 15.27 13.98 -6.97
C GLY A 316 15.48 13.18 -5.68
N LEU A 317 14.39 12.88 -4.96
CA LEU A 317 14.42 12.10 -3.73
C LEU A 317 14.39 10.58 -3.94
N THR A 318 13.78 10.11 -5.03
CA THR A 318 13.62 8.66 -5.32
C THR A 318 14.63 8.13 -6.33
N ALA A 319 15.27 8.99 -7.12
CA ALA A 319 16.29 8.60 -8.07
C ALA A 319 17.52 8.01 -7.36
N PRO A 320 18.10 6.91 -7.88
CA PRO A 320 19.44 6.48 -7.47
C PRO A 320 20.43 7.64 -7.60
N LEU A 321 21.34 7.81 -6.64
CA LEU A 321 22.37 8.85 -6.71
C LEU A 321 23.10 8.78 -8.07
N GLY A 322 22.99 9.84 -8.87
CA GLY A 322 23.63 9.96 -10.19
C GLY A 322 22.78 9.54 -11.39
N ALA A 323 21.55 9.08 -11.20
CA ALA A 323 20.63 8.79 -12.31
C ALA A 323 20.06 10.10 -12.90
N LYS A 324 20.06 10.21 -14.24
CA LYS A 324 19.41 11.34 -14.93
C LYS A 324 17.88 11.19 -14.82
N PRO A 325 17.14 12.26 -14.56
CA PRO A 325 15.68 12.22 -14.56
C PRO A 325 15.16 11.92 -15.97
N GLU A 326 14.46 10.81 -16.15
CA GLU A 326 13.71 10.54 -17.38
C GLU A 326 12.58 11.57 -17.51
N ALA A 327 12.42 12.13 -18.72
CA ALA A 327 11.51 13.25 -18.98
C ALA A 327 10.02 12.83 -19.01
N ASP A 328 9.72 11.56 -19.27
CA ASP A 328 8.39 11.11 -19.68
C ASP A 328 7.52 10.46 -18.58
N ALA A 329 7.92 10.55 -17.31
CA ALA A 329 7.10 9.99 -16.22
C ALA A 329 5.85 10.86 -15.94
N ALA A 330 4.70 10.19 -15.79
CA ALA A 330 3.41 10.80 -15.48
C ALA A 330 3.46 11.74 -14.26
N GLU A 331 2.57 12.74 -14.25
CA GLU A 331 2.41 13.68 -13.13
C GLU A 331 2.12 12.91 -11.83
N VAL A 332 2.90 13.19 -10.78
CA VAL A 332 2.79 12.51 -9.49
C VAL A 332 1.86 13.31 -8.57
N ASP A 333 0.85 12.64 -7.99
CA ASP A 333 -0.11 13.24 -7.05
C ASP A 333 0.50 13.43 -5.63
N VAL A 334 1.54 14.26 -5.55
CA VAL A 334 2.20 14.70 -4.32
C VAL A 334 2.49 16.19 -4.38
N THR A 335 2.44 16.86 -3.23
CA THR A 335 2.75 18.29 -3.11
C THR A 335 4.14 18.48 -2.49
N VAL A 336 4.75 19.64 -2.73
CA VAL A 336 6.05 19.99 -2.15
C VAL A 336 5.99 19.98 -0.62
N GLU A 337 4.91 20.50 -0.03
CA GLU A 337 4.69 20.52 1.42
C GLU A 337 4.73 19.10 1.99
N LEU A 338 4.05 18.16 1.34
CA LEU A 338 4.01 16.76 1.77
C LEU A 338 5.40 16.12 1.71
N LEU A 339 6.17 16.40 0.65
CA LEU A 339 7.54 15.89 0.51
C LEU A 339 8.47 16.44 1.60
N VAL A 340 8.36 17.74 1.91
CA VAL A 340 9.12 18.36 3.01
C VAL A 340 8.71 17.75 4.36
N GLU A 341 7.42 17.53 4.60
CA GLU A 341 6.95 16.86 5.82
C GLU A 341 7.52 15.45 5.97
N HIS A 342 7.66 14.70 4.88
CA HIS A 342 8.34 13.40 4.92
C HIS A 342 9.85 13.53 5.15
N LEU A 343 10.52 14.56 4.62
CA LEU A 343 11.93 14.79 4.91
C LEU A 343 12.18 15.00 6.42
N ARG A 344 11.23 15.58 7.17
CA ARG A 344 11.36 15.78 8.63
C ARG A 344 11.51 14.49 9.44
N LEU A 345 11.24 13.34 8.82
CA LEU A 345 11.43 12.03 9.39
C LEU A 345 12.90 11.57 9.35
N LEU A 346 13.72 12.20 8.51
CA LEU A 346 15.16 11.95 8.43
C LEU A 346 15.90 12.67 9.56
N PRO A 347 17.13 12.23 9.91
CA PRO A 347 18.01 12.99 10.80
C PRO A 347 18.23 14.42 10.30
N GLU A 348 18.45 15.36 11.22
CA GLU A 348 18.55 16.79 10.92
C GLU A 348 19.60 17.13 9.85
N ALA A 349 20.79 16.50 9.91
CA ALA A 349 21.84 16.70 8.92
C ALA A 349 21.41 16.27 7.50
N ASP A 350 20.68 15.15 7.40
CA ASP A 350 20.18 14.65 6.12
C ASP A 350 19.03 15.53 5.62
N PHE A 351 18.12 15.94 6.51
CA PHE A 351 17.05 16.89 6.18
C PHE A 351 17.62 18.14 5.51
N ASP A 352 18.63 18.77 6.12
CA ASP A 352 19.24 19.99 5.58
C ASP A 352 19.96 19.74 4.27
N ALA A 353 20.69 18.63 4.13
CA ALA A 353 21.39 18.30 2.91
C ALA A 353 20.41 18.12 1.74
N TYR A 354 19.36 17.31 1.92
CA TYR A 354 18.35 17.06 0.90
C TYR A 354 17.51 18.29 0.59
N LEU A 355 17.16 19.10 1.59
CA LEU A 355 16.41 20.33 1.37
C LEU A 355 17.23 21.33 0.55
N ARG A 356 18.50 21.57 0.90
CA ARG A 356 19.38 22.45 0.12
C ARG A 356 19.53 21.94 -1.31
N GLN A 357 19.76 20.65 -1.49
CA GLN A 357 19.85 20.04 -2.82
C GLN A 357 18.55 20.26 -3.63
N ALA A 358 17.38 20.07 -3.01
CA ALA A 358 16.09 20.34 -3.65
C ALA A 358 15.93 21.81 -4.01
N VAL A 359 16.26 22.74 -3.12
CA VAL A 359 16.18 24.19 -3.40
C VAL A 359 17.04 24.55 -4.61
N PHE A 360 18.29 24.10 -4.67
CA PHE A 360 19.17 24.38 -5.81
C PHE A 360 18.69 23.72 -7.10
N ALA A 361 18.25 22.46 -7.05
CA ALA A 361 17.81 21.72 -8.24
C ALA A 361 16.52 22.29 -8.85
N LEU A 362 15.64 22.87 -8.04
CA LEU A 362 14.32 23.35 -8.46
C LEU A 362 14.30 24.85 -8.78
N GLY A 363 15.44 25.55 -8.66
CA GLY A 363 15.50 27.01 -8.84
C GLY A 363 14.79 27.78 -7.73
N GLY A 364 14.75 27.20 -6.54
CA GLY A 364 14.28 27.85 -5.32
C GLY A 364 15.28 28.86 -4.78
N GLU A 365 14.96 29.44 -3.62
CA GLU A 365 15.84 30.39 -2.91
C GLU A 365 16.18 29.86 -1.52
N LEU A 366 17.40 30.12 -1.07
CA LEU A 366 17.86 29.83 0.28
C LEU A 366 18.48 31.11 0.85
N TRP A 367 18.00 31.52 2.01
CA TRP A 367 18.53 32.66 2.77
C TRP A 367 18.94 32.18 4.15
N PHE A 368 20.15 32.51 4.56
CA PHE A 368 20.56 32.26 5.93
C PHE A 368 19.87 33.24 6.89
N ALA A 369 19.77 32.87 8.17
CA ALA A 369 19.05 33.67 9.17
C ALA A 369 19.52 35.14 9.24
N ASP A 370 20.82 35.39 9.05
CA ASP A 370 21.45 36.71 9.04
C ASP A 370 21.13 37.54 7.78
N GLU A 371 20.70 36.88 6.70
CA GLU A 371 20.31 37.51 5.43
C GLU A 371 18.82 37.83 5.35
N VAL A 372 18.02 37.36 6.30
CA VAL A 372 16.56 37.50 6.31
C VAL A 372 16.15 38.64 7.23
N ARG A 373 15.37 39.59 6.70
CA ARG A 373 14.73 40.64 7.51
C ARG A 373 13.22 40.56 7.40
N PRO A 374 12.47 40.79 8.50
CA PRO A 374 11.04 40.98 8.40
C PRO A 374 10.75 42.26 7.59
N GLY A 375 10.02 42.11 6.48
CA GLY A 375 9.52 43.22 5.70
C GLY A 375 8.27 43.85 6.33
N GLU A 376 7.85 45.01 5.84
CA GLU A 376 6.59 45.63 6.28
C GLU A 376 5.42 44.67 6.08
N ALA A 377 4.67 44.40 7.16
CA ALA A 377 3.55 43.47 7.15
C ALA A 377 2.47 43.98 6.20
N ALA A 378 2.39 43.40 5.01
CA ALA A 378 1.32 43.66 4.07
C ALA A 378 0.03 43.00 4.61
N SER A 379 -0.71 43.74 5.44
CA SER A 379 -2.02 43.40 6.01
C SER A 379 -2.06 42.23 7.03
N ALA A 380 -3.08 42.25 7.90
CA ALA A 380 -3.26 41.30 9.00
C ALA A 380 -3.25 39.85 8.51
N GLY A 381 -2.25 39.07 8.93
CA GLY A 381 -2.12 37.64 8.65
C GLY A 381 -1.06 37.23 7.61
N HIS A 382 -0.31 38.17 7.02
CA HIS A 382 0.80 37.85 6.13
C HIS A 382 2.14 38.25 6.77
N VAL A 383 3.14 37.37 6.68
CA VAL A 383 4.51 37.69 7.10
C VAL A 383 5.35 37.88 5.85
N CYS A 384 5.91 39.08 5.67
CA CYS A 384 6.84 39.36 4.58
C CYS A 384 8.27 39.13 5.09
N LEU A 385 9.03 38.30 4.39
CA LEU A 385 10.47 38.14 4.60
C LEU A 385 11.19 38.72 3.39
N VAL A 386 12.22 39.53 3.63
CA VAL A 386 13.05 40.13 2.57
C VAL A 386 14.45 39.57 2.73
N GLY A 387 14.93 38.87 1.70
CA GLY A 387 16.30 38.37 1.65
C GLY A 387 17.28 39.44 1.19
N ALA A 388 18.57 39.24 1.47
CA ALA A 388 19.65 40.17 1.12
C ALA A 388 19.79 40.48 -0.40
N ARG A 389 19.17 39.68 -1.27
CA ARG A 389 19.20 39.82 -2.74
C ARG A 389 17.98 40.52 -3.33
N GLY A 390 17.23 41.25 -2.49
CA GLY A 390 16.05 42.02 -2.92
C GLY A 390 14.82 41.18 -3.31
N VAL A 391 14.95 39.85 -3.37
CA VAL A 391 13.83 38.92 -3.51
C VAL A 391 13.09 38.82 -2.18
N GLY A 392 11.79 39.12 -2.23
CA GLY A 392 10.88 38.99 -1.10
C GLY A 392 10.13 37.67 -1.13
N MET A 393 9.68 37.24 0.05
CA MET A 393 8.81 36.09 0.23
C MET A 393 7.64 36.48 1.12
N GLN A 394 6.42 36.34 0.61
CA GLN A 394 5.21 36.54 1.37
C GLN A 394 4.71 35.20 1.89
N LEU A 395 4.58 35.07 3.19
CA LEU A 395 4.11 33.88 3.88
C LEU A 395 2.64 34.01 4.25
N ARG A 396 1.90 32.90 4.18
CA ARG A 396 0.52 32.82 4.69
C ARG A 396 0.40 31.62 5.64
N PRO A 397 0.90 31.74 6.87
CA PRO A 397 0.75 30.68 7.87
C PRO A 397 -0.72 30.51 8.25
N ASP A 398 -1.15 29.26 8.48
CA ASP A 398 -2.40 29.01 9.19
C ASP A 398 -2.26 29.26 10.71
N SER A 399 -3.35 29.11 11.46
CA SER A 399 -3.35 29.37 12.91
C SER A 399 -2.41 28.45 13.70
N VAL A 400 -2.12 27.25 13.21
CA VAL A 400 -1.23 26.27 13.86
C VAL A 400 0.23 26.60 13.53
N GLN A 401 0.50 27.00 12.29
CA GLN A 401 1.83 27.35 11.79
C GLN A 401 2.30 28.72 12.27
N ALA A 402 1.38 29.64 12.58
CA ALA A 402 1.69 31.02 12.96
C ALA A 402 2.59 31.09 14.20
N GLU A 403 2.34 30.27 15.22
CA GLU A 403 3.14 30.27 16.45
C GLU A 403 4.58 29.81 16.19
N ALA A 404 4.75 28.70 15.46
CA ALA A 404 6.05 28.16 15.09
C ALA A 404 6.83 29.12 14.18
N THR A 405 6.15 29.68 13.16
CA THR A 405 6.71 30.70 12.26
C THR A 405 7.24 31.90 13.05
N HIS A 406 6.42 32.44 13.94
CA HIS A 406 6.78 33.62 14.72
C HIS A 406 7.90 33.35 15.73
N ARG A 407 7.93 32.15 16.32
CA ARG A 407 9.02 31.71 17.21
C ARG A 407 10.37 31.69 16.46
N ILE A 408 10.40 31.10 15.27
CA ILE A 408 11.61 31.00 14.44
C ILE A 408 12.05 32.38 13.96
N VAL A 409 11.12 33.19 13.43
CA VAL A 409 11.45 34.54 12.92
C VAL A 409 11.97 35.45 14.04
N ARG A 410 11.44 35.32 15.27
CA ARG A 410 11.97 36.06 16.44
C ARG A 410 13.41 35.68 16.78
N GLN A 411 13.78 34.41 16.61
CA GLN A 411 15.15 33.95 16.88
C GLN A 411 16.16 34.54 15.88
N TRP A 412 15.75 34.86 14.65
CA TRP A 412 16.63 35.51 13.67
C TRP A 412 16.86 37.00 13.96
N ALA A 413 15.94 37.64 14.68
CA ALA A 413 16.00 39.06 15.01
C ALA A 413 16.71 39.34 16.36
N ALA A 414 17.01 38.30 17.13
CA ALA A 414 17.74 38.36 18.40
C ALA A 414 19.22 38.09 18.15
#